data_AF-F8F570-F1
#
_entry.id   AF-F8F570-F1
#
_cell.length_a   1.000
_cell.length_b   1.000
_cell.length_c   1.000
_cell.angle_alpha   90.00
_cell.angle_beta   90.00
_cell.angle_gamma   90.00
#
_symmetry.space_group_name_H-M   'P 1'
#
loop_
_entity.id
_entity.type
_entity.pdbx_description
1 polymer ?
#
loop_
_entity_poly.entity_id
_entity_poly.type
_entity_poly.pdbx_seq_one_letter_code
_entity_poly.pdbx_strand_id
1 'polypeptide(L)'
;MNSFYDSNGDGHGDLKGIAQKLDYLNDGRPHSGQDRGISGVWMMPINASLSYHKYDVTDYYQVDPEYGTLNDFRSLMKEADRKGVKFIMDLVINHSSSEHPWFKEASADLNSKYRDYYIWADGNTDLTETGSWGNDSGLRLGGGGVSVRKGAKQREAVQGRGPVRLFFVPI
;
A
#
# COMPACT_ATOMS: atom_id res chain seq x y z
N MET A 1 -9.44 -6.94 -6.17
CA MET A 1 -10.20 -7.22 -4.94
C MET A 1 -11.60 -6.63 -5.03
N ASN A 2 -11.70 -5.29 -5.01
CA ASN A 2 -12.95 -4.54 -4.91
C ASN A 2 -14.03 -4.82 -5.99
N SER A 3 -13.65 -5.39 -7.14
CA SER A 3 -14.57 -5.61 -8.27
C SER A 3 -14.84 -7.09 -8.57
N PHE A 4 -14.46 -8.00 -7.68
CA PHE A 4 -14.62 -9.43 -7.94
C PHE A 4 -15.97 -9.98 -7.47
N TYR A 5 -16.25 -9.94 -6.17
CA TYR A 5 -17.53 -10.38 -5.62
C TYR A 5 -17.79 -9.75 -4.25
N ASP A 6 -18.93 -9.10 -4.12
CA ASP A 6 -19.44 -8.50 -2.89
C ASP A 6 -20.28 -9.54 -2.14
N SER A 7 -19.89 -9.86 -0.89
CA SER A 7 -20.57 -10.87 -0.09
C SER A 7 -21.59 -10.31 0.90
N ASN A 8 -21.56 -8.99 1.16
CA ASN A 8 -22.32 -8.34 2.22
C ASN A 8 -23.32 -7.29 1.70
N GLY A 9 -23.27 -6.95 0.40
CA GLY A 9 -24.16 -6.02 -0.28
C GLY A 9 -23.79 -4.54 -0.14
N ASP A 10 -22.58 -4.20 0.31
CA ASP A 10 -22.14 -2.82 0.49
C ASP A 10 -21.60 -2.16 -0.78
N GLY A 11 -21.53 -2.90 -1.89
CA GLY A 11 -21.02 -2.43 -3.19
C GLY A 11 -19.52 -2.67 -3.40
N HIS A 12 -18.83 -3.30 -2.45
CA HIS A 12 -17.40 -3.56 -2.49
C HIS A 12 -17.08 -5.06 -2.45
N GLY A 13 -16.13 -5.50 -3.27
CA GLY A 13 -15.67 -6.87 -3.27
C GLY A 13 -14.79 -7.18 -2.06
N ASP A 14 -15.06 -8.30 -1.38
CA ASP A 14 -14.46 -8.61 -0.07
C ASP A 14 -13.88 -10.04 0.00
N LEU A 15 -13.12 -10.33 1.07
CA LEU A 15 -12.41 -11.61 1.25
C LEU A 15 -13.35 -12.81 1.36
N LYS A 16 -14.51 -12.63 1.99
CA LYS A 16 -15.52 -13.69 2.09
C LYS A 16 -16.14 -13.94 0.72
N GLY A 17 -16.26 -12.92 -0.11
CA GLY A 17 -16.72 -13.03 -1.48
C GLY A 17 -15.77 -13.87 -2.33
N ILE A 18 -14.47 -13.68 -2.20
CA ILE A 18 -13.49 -14.60 -2.83
C ILE A 18 -13.69 -16.02 -2.31
N ALA A 19 -13.82 -16.21 -1.00
CA ALA A 19 -13.99 -17.53 -0.41
C ALA A 19 -15.24 -18.26 -0.97
N GLN A 20 -16.35 -17.54 -1.14
CA GLN A 20 -17.58 -18.07 -1.74
C GLN A 20 -17.44 -18.45 -3.22
N LYS A 21 -16.46 -17.87 -3.93
CA LYS A 21 -16.19 -18.17 -5.33
C LYS A 21 -15.03 -19.13 -5.52
N LEU A 22 -14.44 -19.68 -4.47
CA LEU A 22 -13.38 -20.67 -4.62
C LEU A 22 -13.83 -21.87 -5.45
N ASP A 23 -15.05 -22.40 -5.28
CA ASP A 23 -15.56 -23.50 -6.12
C ASP A 23 -15.66 -23.15 -7.60
N TYR A 24 -15.96 -21.88 -7.92
CA TYR A 24 -15.97 -21.41 -9.30
C TYR A 24 -14.54 -21.35 -9.88
N LEU A 25 -13.56 -20.98 -9.05
CA LEU A 25 -12.16 -20.87 -9.45
C LEU A 25 -11.48 -22.24 -9.55
N ASN A 26 -11.63 -23.04 -8.50
CA ASN A 26 -11.13 -24.39 -8.36
C ASN A 26 -11.96 -25.18 -7.32
N ASP A 27 -12.60 -26.26 -7.73
CA ASP A 27 -13.40 -27.11 -6.83
C ASP A 27 -12.57 -28.15 -6.05
N GLY A 28 -11.26 -28.22 -6.32
CA GLY A 28 -10.31 -29.17 -5.75
C GLY A 28 -10.31 -30.54 -6.43
N ARG A 29 -11.05 -30.72 -7.53
CA ARG A 29 -11.19 -31.99 -8.27
C ARG A 29 -10.60 -31.83 -9.67
N PRO A 30 -9.40 -32.37 -9.92
CA PRO A 30 -8.82 -32.36 -11.25
C PRO A 30 -9.77 -32.96 -12.29
N HIS A 31 -9.92 -32.28 -13.43
CA HIS A 31 -10.74 -32.72 -14.56
C HIS A 31 -12.24 -32.84 -14.30
N SER A 32 -12.79 -32.13 -13.30
CA SER A 32 -14.25 -32.10 -13.07
C SER A 32 -15.01 -31.43 -14.22
N GLY A 33 -14.38 -30.44 -14.88
CA GLY A 33 -14.99 -29.64 -15.95
C GLY A 33 -16.08 -28.68 -15.47
N GLN A 34 -16.21 -28.47 -14.14
CA GLN A 34 -17.26 -27.63 -13.53
C GLN A 34 -16.73 -26.28 -13.04
N ASP A 35 -15.41 -26.15 -12.88
CA ASP A 35 -14.70 -24.97 -12.41
C ASP A 35 -13.81 -24.36 -13.52
N ARG A 36 -12.92 -23.44 -13.15
CA ARG A 36 -11.91 -22.88 -14.06
C ARG A 36 -10.54 -23.55 -13.95
N GLY A 37 -10.35 -24.45 -12.99
CA GLY A 37 -9.11 -25.19 -12.77
C GLY A 37 -7.89 -24.31 -12.44
N ILE A 38 -8.07 -23.09 -11.92
CA ILE A 38 -6.94 -22.22 -11.60
C ILE A 38 -6.25 -22.68 -10.31
N SER A 39 -4.92 -22.65 -10.28
CA SER A 39 -4.13 -23.01 -9.09
C SER A 39 -3.51 -21.82 -8.38
N GLY A 40 -3.61 -20.63 -8.97
CA GLY A 40 -2.96 -19.42 -8.49
C GLY A 40 -3.83 -18.17 -8.67
N VAL A 41 -3.86 -17.31 -7.65
CA VAL A 41 -4.50 -16.00 -7.68
C VAL A 41 -3.50 -14.94 -7.24
N TRP A 42 -3.39 -13.88 -8.03
CA TRP A 42 -2.67 -12.67 -7.63
C TRP A 42 -3.66 -11.63 -7.09
N MET A 43 -3.44 -11.22 -5.84
CA MET A 43 -4.19 -10.16 -5.19
C MET A 43 -3.44 -8.85 -5.21
N MET A 44 -4.18 -7.80 -5.59
CA MET A 44 -3.86 -6.42 -5.24
C MET A 44 -3.67 -6.26 -3.72
N PRO A 45 -3.07 -5.16 -3.24
CA PRO A 45 -2.88 -4.94 -1.82
C PRO A 45 -4.21 -5.04 -1.05
N ILE A 46 -4.17 -5.76 0.08
CA ILE A 46 -5.31 -5.88 1.01
C ILE A 46 -5.03 -5.21 2.35
N ASN A 47 -3.86 -4.61 2.51
CA ASN A 47 -3.46 -3.97 3.75
C ASN A 47 -4.26 -2.69 4.01
N ALA A 48 -4.38 -2.32 5.28
CA ALA A 48 -5.11 -1.12 5.70
C ALA A 48 -4.58 0.13 4.99
N SER A 49 -5.47 0.88 4.36
CA SER A 49 -5.13 2.02 3.51
C SER A 49 -6.29 3.02 3.44
N LEU A 50 -5.99 4.27 3.10
CA LEU A 50 -7.02 5.30 2.88
C LEU A 50 -7.42 5.45 1.41
N SER A 51 -6.60 5.01 0.45
CA SER A 51 -6.98 5.03 -0.97
C SER A 51 -7.95 3.89 -1.34
N TYR A 52 -8.52 4.02 -2.53
CA TYR A 52 -9.37 3.00 -3.15
C TYR A 52 -8.59 1.75 -3.58
N HIS A 53 -7.38 1.92 -4.14
CA HIS A 53 -6.56 0.82 -4.67
C HIS A 53 -5.59 0.21 -3.66
N LYS A 54 -5.55 0.76 -2.44
CA LYS A 54 -4.80 0.25 -1.28
C LYS A 54 -3.27 0.29 -1.40
N TYR A 55 -2.72 1.08 -2.33
CA TYR A 55 -1.27 1.22 -2.48
C TYR A 55 -0.63 2.21 -1.47
N ASP A 56 -1.41 3.07 -0.80
CA ASP A 56 -0.93 3.90 0.31
C ASP A 56 -1.16 3.19 1.67
N VAL A 57 -0.29 2.23 1.98
CA VAL A 57 -0.46 1.41 3.19
C VAL A 57 -0.25 2.22 4.48
N THR A 58 -1.17 2.08 5.43
CA THR A 58 -1.14 2.68 6.78
C THR A 58 -0.77 1.68 7.87
N ASP A 59 -1.04 0.39 7.65
CA ASP A 59 -0.62 -0.72 8.53
C ASP A 59 -0.41 -2.00 7.72
N TYR A 60 0.84 -2.48 7.67
CA TYR A 60 1.25 -3.69 6.96
C TYR A 60 0.80 -5.00 7.62
N TYR A 61 0.32 -4.96 8.87
CA TYR A 61 -0.07 -6.15 9.62
C TYR A 61 -1.58 -6.36 9.68
N GLN A 62 -2.35 -5.39 9.20
CA GLN A 62 -3.82 -5.44 9.19
C GLN A 62 -4.35 -5.56 7.78
N VAL A 63 -5.52 -6.19 7.68
CA VAL A 63 -6.37 -6.18 6.49
C VAL A 63 -7.20 -4.90 6.52
N ASP A 64 -7.41 -4.29 5.35
CA ASP A 64 -8.29 -3.14 5.20
C ASP A 64 -9.73 -3.51 5.61
N PRO A 65 -10.38 -2.74 6.50
CA PRO A 65 -11.73 -3.04 6.97
C PRO A 65 -12.78 -3.15 5.86
N GLU A 66 -12.58 -2.49 4.71
CA GLU A 66 -13.46 -2.61 3.53
C GLU A 66 -13.44 -4.04 2.95
N TYR A 67 -12.35 -4.79 3.12
CA TYR A 67 -12.21 -6.15 2.62
C TYR A 67 -12.49 -7.23 3.68
N GLY A 68 -12.56 -6.83 4.96
CA GLY A 68 -12.86 -7.70 6.09
C GLY A 68 -11.75 -7.69 7.15
N THR A 69 -11.54 -8.84 7.78
CA THR A 69 -10.61 -8.98 8.91
C THR A 69 -9.44 -9.92 8.61
N LEU A 70 -8.41 -9.87 9.45
CA LEU A 70 -7.32 -10.85 9.40
C LEU A 70 -7.81 -12.29 9.58
N ASN A 71 -8.90 -12.51 10.32
CA ASN A 71 -9.51 -13.83 10.48
C ASN A 71 -10.22 -14.31 9.20
N ASP A 72 -10.85 -13.39 8.48
CA ASP A 72 -11.44 -13.69 7.17
C ASP A 72 -10.35 -14.07 6.17
N PHE A 73 -9.22 -13.35 6.17
CA PHE A 73 -8.05 -13.69 5.35
C PHE A 73 -7.50 -15.08 5.69
N ARG A 74 -7.30 -15.39 6.98
CA ARG A 74 -6.85 -16.73 7.42
C ARG A 74 -7.82 -17.83 7.00
N SER A 75 -9.12 -17.58 7.08
CA SER A 75 -10.16 -18.52 6.67
C SER A 75 -10.14 -18.76 5.17
N LEU A 76 -9.98 -17.70 4.37
CA LEU A 76 -9.81 -17.78 2.92
C LEU A 76 -8.59 -18.62 2.55
N MET A 77 -7.43 -18.36 3.17
CA MET A 77 -6.21 -19.14 2.90
C MET A 77 -6.39 -20.62 3.22
N LYS A 78 -7.04 -20.95 4.34
CA LYS A 78 -7.32 -22.33 4.73
C LYS A 78 -8.20 -23.04 3.70
N GLU A 79 -9.28 -22.40 3.24
CA GLU A 79 -10.18 -23.02 2.26
C GLU A 79 -9.56 -23.09 0.86
N ALA A 80 -8.76 -22.10 0.48
CA ALA A 80 -7.98 -22.11 -0.75
C ALA A 80 -6.99 -23.29 -0.79
N ASP A 81 -6.27 -23.53 0.30
CA ASP A 81 -5.33 -24.64 0.41
C ASP A 81 -6.01 -25.99 0.21
N ARG A 82 -7.22 -26.18 0.75
CA ARG A 82 -8.01 -27.42 0.58
C ARG A 82 -8.40 -27.67 -0.87
N LYS A 83 -8.48 -26.61 -1.68
CA LYS A 83 -8.85 -26.66 -3.10
C LYS A 83 -7.63 -26.55 -4.03
N GLY A 84 -6.42 -26.53 -3.48
CA GLY A 84 -5.20 -26.41 -4.27
C GLY A 84 -4.98 -25.04 -4.91
N VAL A 85 -5.61 -23.98 -4.39
CA VAL A 85 -5.42 -22.61 -4.83
C VAL A 85 -4.38 -21.91 -3.96
N LYS A 86 -3.36 -21.33 -4.58
CA LYS A 86 -2.35 -20.51 -3.92
C LYS A 86 -2.57 -19.03 -4.22
N PHE A 87 -2.26 -18.21 -3.23
CA PHE A 87 -2.38 -16.77 -3.34
C PHE A 87 -1.01 -16.11 -3.29
N ILE A 88 -0.77 -15.18 -4.21
CA ILE A 88 0.31 -14.20 -4.14
C ILE A 88 -0.31 -12.82 -3.91
N MET A 89 0.35 -11.98 -3.12
CA MET A 89 -0.17 -10.68 -2.72
C MET A 89 0.86 -9.60 -3.06
N ASP A 90 0.39 -8.47 -3.57
CA ASP A 90 1.23 -7.29 -3.72
C ASP A 90 1.76 -6.82 -2.36
N LEU A 91 3.07 -6.55 -2.31
CA LEU A 91 3.76 -6.03 -1.14
C LEU A 91 4.31 -4.64 -1.46
N VAL A 92 3.63 -3.60 -0.96
CA VAL A 92 3.96 -2.21 -1.27
C VAL A 92 5.00 -1.66 -0.28
N ILE A 93 6.28 -1.87 -0.59
CA ILE A 93 7.41 -1.48 0.29
C ILE A 93 8.23 -0.31 -0.22
N ASN A 94 7.97 0.15 -1.44
CA ASN A 94 8.65 1.33 -1.99
C ASN A 94 8.22 2.63 -1.28
N HIS A 95 7.00 2.66 -0.74
CA HIS A 95 6.42 3.79 -0.03
C HIS A 95 5.37 3.31 0.98
N SER A 96 5.03 4.17 1.93
CA SER A 96 3.89 4.01 2.85
C SER A 96 2.99 5.25 2.77
N SER A 97 1.77 5.17 3.26
CA SER A 97 0.88 6.33 3.37
C SER A 97 1.50 7.46 4.20
N SER A 98 1.07 8.69 3.93
CA SER A 98 1.41 9.85 4.77
C SER A 98 0.73 9.78 6.14
N GLU A 99 -0.29 8.92 6.25
CA GLU A 99 -0.95 8.59 7.50
C GLU A 99 -0.35 7.35 8.20
N HIS A 100 0.74 6.77 7.67
CA HIS A 100 1.46 5.70 8.34
C HIS A 100 2.14 6.23 9.62
N PRO A 101 2.11 5.49 10.75
CA PRO A 101 2.73 5.93 12.00
C PRO A 101 4.21 6.31 11.87
N TRP A 102 4.98 5.52 11.11
CA TRP A 102 6.40 5.80 10.83
C TRP A 102 6.59 7.19 10.20
N PHE A 103 5.79 7.52 9.18
CA PHE A 103 5.87 8.80 8.50
C PHE A 103 5.47 9.95 9.41
N LYS A 104 4.36 9.80 10.15
CA LYS A 104 3.89 10.82 11.09
C LYS A 104 4.97 11.14 12.13
N GLU A 105 5.60 10.13 12.72
CA GLU A 105 6.67 10.32 13.68
C GLU A 105 7.94 10.93 13.05
N ALA A 106 8.41 10.38 11.92
CA ALA A 106 9.57 10.86 11.18
C ALA A 106 9.43 12.32 10.72
N SER A 107 8.19 12.74 10.44
CA SER A 107 7.87 14.11 10.03
C SER A 107 7.79 15.10 11.18
N ALA A 108 7.44 14.63 12.38
CA ALA A 108 7.23 15.47 13.55
C ALA A 108 8.52 15.70 14.34
N ASP A 109 9.45 14.74 14.32
CA ASP A 109 10.70 14.80 15.07
C ASP A 109 11.92 14.45 14.19
N LEU A 110 12.88 15.37 14.13
CA LEU A 110 14.15 15.17 13.41
C LEU A 110 15.03 14.08 14.04
N ASN A 111 14.81 13.74 15.30
CA ASN A 111 15.53 12.69 16.03
C ASN A 111 14.73 11.37 16.11
N SER A 112 13.56 11.27 15.46
CA SER A 112 12.80 10.02 15.44
C SER A 112 13.65 8.89 14.86
N LYS A 113 13.52 7.70 15.44
CA LYS A 113 14.15 6.48 14.90
C LYS A 113 13.66 6.11 13.49
N TYR A 114 12.51 6.66 13.07
CA TYR A 114 11.96 6.47 11.73
C TYR A 114 12.38 7.58 10.75
N ARG A 115 13.20 8.56 11.18
CA ARG A 115 13.59 9.69 10.35
C ARG A 115 14.21 9.23 9.03
N ASP A 116 15.14 8.28 9.10
CA ASP A 116 15.89 7.77 7.96
C ASP A 116 15.13 6.71 7.13
N TYR A 117 13.87 6.42 7.47
CA TYR A 117 13.00 5.56 6.64
C TYR A 117 12.52 6.29 5.38
N TYR A 118 12.60 7.63 5.37
CA TYR A 118 12.11 8.47 4.28
C TYR A 118 13.20 9.41 3.78
N ILE A 119 13.05 9.84 2.53
CA ILE A 119 13.95 10.80 1.89
C ILE A 119 13.41 12.21 2.12
N TRP A 120 14.26 13.09 2.64
CA TRP A 120 13.92 14.48 2.96
C TRP A 120 14.81 15.43 2.16
N ALA A 121 14.20 16.44 1.52
CA ALA A 121 14.96 17.51 0.88
C ALA A 121 15.06 18.74 1.78
N ASP A 122 16.17 19.45 1.69
CA ASP A 122 16.39 20.73 2.36
C ASP A 122 16.64 21.86 1.35
N GLY A 123 17.01 23.05 1.84
CA GLY A 123 17.26 24.21 1.00
C GLY A 123 18.43 24.05 0.01
N ASN A 124 19.24 23.00 0.14
CA ASN A 124 20.38 22.70 -0.73
C ASN A 124 20.11 21.56 -1.71
N THR A 125 18.95 20.91 -1.63
CA THR A 125 18.61 19.81 -2.56
C THR A 125 18.31 20.37 -3.96
N ASP A 126 18.94 19.80 -4.98
CA ASP A 126 18.65 20.14 -6.37
C ASP A 126 17.34 19.48 -6.81
N LEU A 127 16.27 20.27 -6.82
CA LEU A 127 14.93 19.83 -7.25
C LEU A 127 14.76 19.94 -8.77
N THR A 128 15.85 20.08 -9.53
CA THR A 128 15.85 20.12 -11.00
C THR A 128 16.61 18.95 -11.62
N GLU A 129 17.20 18.08 -10.81
CA GLU A 129 17.91 16.87 -11.24
C GLU A 129 17.03 16.01 -12.15
N THR A 130 17.61 15.45 -13.21
CA THR A 130 16.94 14.48 -14.08
C THR A 130 17.33 13.06 -13.68
N GLY A 131 16.39 12.13 -13.80
CA GLY A 131 16.66 10.71 -13.59
C GLY A 131 17.73 10.20 -14.57
N SER A 132 18.34 9.05 -14.25
CA SER A 132 19.46 8.48 -15.03
C SER A 132 19.15 8.20 -16.51
N TRP A 133 17.88 8.28 -16.91
CA TRP A 133 17.41 8.10 -18.28
C TRP A 133 16.86 9.39 -18.92
N GLY A 134 17.15 10.56 -18.34
CA GLY A 134 16.72 11.87 -18.84
C GLY A 134 15.25 12.23 -18.56
N ASN A 135 14.56 11.40 -17.77
CA ASN A 135 13.19 11.62 -17.30
C ASN A 135 13.16 12.47 -16.01
N ASP A 136 11.97 12.90 -15.58
CA ASP A 136 11.80 13.54 -14.26
C ASP A 136 12.33 12.60 -13.17
N SER A 137 13.24 13.10 -12.33
CA SER A 137 13.81 12.35 -11.20
C SER A 137 12.78 12.05 -10.11
N GLY A 138 11.60 12.68 -10.17
CA GLY A 138 10.61 12.65 -9.11
C GLY A 138 10.94 13.61 -7.97
N LEU A 139 12.09 14.31 -8.01
CA LEU A 139 12.47 15.37 -7.08
C LEU A 139 12.01 16.76 -7.55
N ARG A 140 11.35 16.85 -8.71
CA ARG A 140 10.92 18.12 -9.27
C ARG A 140 9.70 18.71 -8.57
N LEU A 141 9.82 19.95 -8.09
CA LEU A 141 8.68 20.70 -7.54
C LEU A 141 7.56 20.84 -8.58
N GLY A 142 6.38 20.27 -8.27
CA GLY A 142 5.23 20.25 -9.18
C GLY A 142 5.17 19.03 -10.11
N GLY A 143 6.19 18.16 -10.10
CA GLY A 143 6.07 16.78 -10.58
C GLY A 143 5.36 15.92 -9.55
N GLY A 144 4.71 14.83 -9.98
CA GLY A 144 3.91 13.95 -9.11
C GLY A 144 4.68 13.28 -7.95
N GLY A 145 6.00 13.44 -7.88
CA GLY A 145 6.84 12.90 -6.81
C GLY A 145 7.08 13.84 -5.63
N VAL A 146 6.88 15.15 -5.75
CA VAL A 146 7.26 16.10 -4.70
C VAL A 146 6.06 16.82 -4.10
N SER A 147 5.80 16.61 -2.81
CA SER A 147 4.84 17.38 -2.04
C SER A 147 5.49 18.24 -0.95
N VAL A 148 5.05 19.51 -0.85
CA VAL A 148 5.53 20.49 0.13
C VAL A 148 4.44 20.75 1.17
N ARG A 149 4.67 20.36 2.43
CA ARG A 149 3.75 20.68 3.53
C ARG A 149 4.23 21.94 4.27
N LYS A 150 3.53 23.06 4.11
CA LYS A 150 3.62 24.20 5.03
C LYS A 150 2.82 23.85 6.29
N GLY A 151 3.47 23.50 7.40
CA GLY A 151 2.73 23.25 8.64
C GLY A 151 3.48 22.55 9.77
N ALA A 152 4.59 21.85 9.50
CA ALA A 152 5.48 21.47 10.58
C ALA A 152 6.14 22.76 11.09
N LYS A 153 5.68 23.29 12.22
CA LYS A 153 6.42 24.29 12.99
C LYS A 153 7.70 23.61 13.52
N GLN A 154 8.68 23.42 12.64
CA GLN A 154 10.06 23.27 13.07
C GLN A 154 10.44 24.59 13.73
N ARG A 155 10.37 24.61 15.06
CA ARG A 155 10.94 25.69 15.84
C ARG A 155 12.43 25.73 15.51
N GLU A 156 12.88 26.92 15.14
CA GLU A 156 14.26 27.29 14.88
C GLU A 156 15.18 26.70 15.95
N ALA A 157 15.96 25.68 15.59
CA ALA A 157 17.08 25.22 16.39
C ALA A 157 18.00 24.31 15.57
N VAL A 158 18.65 24.83 14.53
CA VAL A 158 20.06 24.56 14.18
C VAL A 158 20.50 25.69 13.25
N GLN A 159 21.52 26.45 13.66
CA GLN A 159 22.19 27.44 12.82
C GLN A 159 22.62 26.80 11.48
N GLY A 160 22.08 27.32 10.36
CA GLY A 160 22.64 27.08 9.03
C GLY A 160 21.92 26.06 8.14
N ARG A 161 20.81 25.45 8.55
CA ARG A 161 19.98 24.62 7.65
C ARG A 161 18.59 25.24 7.53
N GLY A 162 18.31 25.77 6.33
CA GLY A 162 17.02 26.37 5.99
C GLY A 162 15.85 25.38 6.08
N PRO A 163 14.61 25.84 5.87
CA PRO A 163 13.42 25.02 6.04
C PRO A 163 13.50 23.74 5.20
N VAL A 164 13.44 22.58 5.84
CA VAL A 164 13.39 21.27 5.19
C VAL A 164 12.02 21.13 4.51
N ARG A 165 12.01 20.78 3.22
CA ARG A 165 10.82 20.61 2.39
C ARG A 165 10.96 19.35 1.55
N LEU A 166 10.48 18.17 2.00
CA LEU A 166 9.95 17.16 1.07
C LEU A 166 9.17 16.03 1.77
N PHE A 167 8.17 15.50 1.05
CA PHE A 167 7.48 14.23 1.31
C PHE A 167 7.24 13.47 -0.01
N PHE A 168 7.39 12.15 0.00
CA PHE A 168 7.00 11.23 -1.08
C PHE A 168 5.99 10.21 -0.55
N VAL A 169 4.78 10.20 -1.13
CA VAL A 169 3.84 9.06 -1.17
C VAL A 169 3.21 9.13 -2.56
N PRO A 170 3.61 8.29 -3.52
CA PRO A 170 2.98 8.29 -4.84
C PRO A 170 1.71 7.46 -4.79
N ILE A 171 0.73 7.86 -5.60
CA ILE A 171 -0.06 6.90 -6.38
C ILE A 171 0.19 7.25 -7.85
#